data_AF-X1KZR4-F1
#
_entry.id   AF-X1KZR4-F1
#
_cell.length_a   1.000
_cell.length_b   1.000
_cell.length_c   1.000
_cell.angle_alpha   90.00
_cell.angle_beta   90.00
_cell.angle_gamma   90.00
#
_symmetry.space_group_name_H-M   'P 1'
#
loop_
_entity.id
_entity.type
_entity.pdbx_description
1 polymer ?
#
loop_
_entity_poly.entity_id
_entity_poly.type
_entity_poly.pdbx_seq_one_letter_code
_entity_poly.pdbx_strand_id
1 'polypeptide(L)'
;PINYESLNKVGSIMGSGGMIVMDENTCMVDIAKYFTNFLQEESCGKCSTCREGTQRMNEILTDITEGRGTMENLTLLEEFGPVIKDASMCGLGQTAPNPVLATIKYFREEYIDHIVKKKCKATVCKEIVSSPCQYTCPIDTDVPVYVALIAKQKYAEALEVIKDENPFASVLSRVCHHPCEYKCKAGEGGDPVAIRDLKRFATDYGIENNLYSATEPVKKTNGIKVAVIGSGPAGLTCSFYLSKKGYEV
;
A
#
# COMPACT_ATOMS: atom_id res chain seq x y z
N PRO A 1 30.04 -15.98 4.58
CA PRO A 1 30.43 -16.54 3.26
C PRO A 1 29.20 -17.15 2.57
N ILE A 2 29.10 -17.09 1.24
CA ILE A 2 28.02 -17.73 0.49
C ILE A 2 28.46 -19.16 0.17
N ASN A 3 28.05 -20.13 0.99
CA ASN A 3 28.35 -21.55 0.80
C ASN A 3 27.20 -22.45 1.30
N TYR A 4 27.21 -23.73 0.92
CA TYR A 4 26.16 -24.71 1.26
C TYR A 4 25.78 -24.71 2.76
N GLU A 5 26.76 -24.80 3.66
CA GLU A 5 26.50 -24.89 5.11
C GLU A 5 25.93 -23.60 5.69
N SER A 6 26.43 -22.45 5.25
CA SER A 6 25.98 -21.14 5.70
C SER A 6 24.53 -20.84 5.29
N LEU A 7 24.13 -21.23 4.07
CA LEU A 7 22.77 -20.99 3.57
C LEU A 7 21.75 -21.92 4.22
N ASN A 8 22.11 -23.20 4.42
CA ASN A 8 21.25 -24.15 5.14
C ASN A 8 20.93 -23.67 6.57
N LYS A 9 21.89 -23.04 7.26
CA LYS A 9 21.69 -22.49 8.62
C LYS A 9 20.64 -21.38 8.69
N VAL A 10 20.43 -20.64 7.61
CA VAL A 10 19.42 -19.56 7.54
C VAL A 10 18.09 -20.02 6.90
N GLY A 11 17.96 -21.32 6.63
CA GLY A 11 16.77 -21.89 6.00
C GLY A 11 16.68 -21.63 4.50
N SER A 12 17.79 -21.31 3.85
CA SER A 12 17.93 -21.19 2.40
C SER A 12 18.71 -22.38 1.84
N ILE A 13 18.68 -22.60 0.53
CA ILE A 13 19.40 -23.70 -0.14
C ILE A 13 20.31 -23.15 -1.24
N MET A 14 21.47 -23.77 -1.44
CA MET A 14 22.33 -23.46 -2.58
C MET A 14 21.87 -24.27 -3.79
N GLY A 15 21.14 -23.61 -4.68
CA GLY A 15 20.76 -24.14 -6.00
C GLY A 15 21.83 -23.87 -7.06
N SER A 16 21.44 -23.22 -8.16
CA SER A 16 22.32 -22.83 -9.27
C SER A 16 23.26 -21.64 -8.96
N GLY A 17 23.20 -21.07 -7.76
CA GLY A 17 23.91 -19.85 -7.41
C GLY A 17 23.22 -18.55 -7.88
N GLY A 18 21.99 -18.64 -8.40
CA GLY A 18 21.19 -17.47 -8.75
C GLY A 18 20.79 -16.66 -7.52
N MET A 19 20.89 -15.34 -7.61
CA MET A 19 20.50 -14.40 -6.56
C MET A 19 19.57 -13.35 -7.15
N ILE A 20 18.41 -13.14 -6.51
CA ILE A 20 17.46 -12.10 -6.87
C ILE A 20 17.48 -11.08 -5.74
N VAL A 21 17.71 -9.82 -6.08
CA VAL A 21 17.69 -8.69 -5.14
C VAL A 21 16.42 -7.89 -5.42
N MET A 22 15.61 -7.70 -4.39
CA MET A 22 14.35 -6.96 -4.43
C MET A 22 14.44 -5.80 -3.45
N ASP A 23 13.80 -4.68 -3.79
CA ASP A 23 13.70 -3.50 -2.94
C ASP A 23 12.35 -3.45 -2.20
N GLU A 24 12.14 -2.40 -1.40
CA GLU A 24 10.89 -2.17 -0.66
C GLU A 24 9.70 -1.77 -1.55
N ASN A 25 9.93 -1.62 -2.86
CA ASN A 25 8.87 -1.41 -3.85
C ASN A 25 8.27 -2.71 -4.35
N THR A 26 8.73 -3.85 -3.84
CA THR A 26 8.25 -5.19 -4.16
C THR A 26 7.33 -5.72 -3.05
N CYS A 27 6.19 -6.33 -3.42
CA CYS A 27 5.29 -6.99 -2.46
C CYS A 27 5.68 -8.45 -2.28
N MET A 28 6.00 -8.87 -1.06
CA MET A 28 6.43 -10.26 -0.84
C MET A 28 5.29 -11.27 -0.99
N VAL A 29 4.04 -10.87 -0.78
CA VAL A 29 2.86 -11.69 -1.04
C VAL A 29 2.69 -11.94 -2.55
N ASP A 30 2.90 -10.91 -3.37
CA ASP A 30 2.82 -11.00 -4.83
C ASP A 30 3.99 -11.81 -5.41
N ILE A 31 5.19 -11.68 -4.84
CA ILE A 31 6.34 -12.53 -5.19
C ILE A 31 6.07 -14.00 -4.88
N ALA A 32 5.50 -14.30 -3.71
CA ALA A 32 5.11 -15.66 -3.37
C ALA A 32 4.08 -16.20 -4.37
N LYS A 33 3.09 -15.40 -4.76
CA LYS A 33 2.09 -15.73 -5.79
C LYS A 33 2.76 -16.03 -7.14
N TYR A 34 3.65 -15.15 -7.60
CA TYR A 34 4.37 -15.30 -8.86
C TYR A 34 5.15 -16.62 -8.92
N PHE A 35 5.98 -16.91 -7.90
CA PHE A 35 6.75 -18.15 -7.87
C PHE A 35 5.88 -19.39 -7.71
N THR A 36 4.78 -19.31 -6.94
CA THR A 36 3.84 -20.41 -6.80
C THR A 36 3.15 -20.71 -8.13
N ASN A 37 2.74 -19.69 -8.88
CA ASN A 37 2.16 -19.84 -10.21
C ASN A 37 3.16 -20.47 -11.19
N PHE A 38 4.40 -19.98 -11.21
CA PHE A 38 5.47 -20.57 -12.03
C PHE A 38 5.70 -22.06 -11.70
N LEU A 39 5.78 -22.40 -10.42
CA LEU A 39 5.98 -23.79 -9.98
C LEU A 39 4.78 -24.70 -10.30
N GLN A 40 3.56 -24.14 -10.29
CA GLN A 40 2.36 -24.82 -10.70
C GLN A 40 2.39 -25.15 -12.20
N GLU A 41 2.80 -24.20 -13.04
CA GLU A 41 2.93 -24.38 -14.50
C GLU A 41 4.01 -25.42 -14.86
N GLU A 42 5.10 -25.48 -14.11
CA GLU A 42 6.19 -26.45 -14.29
C GLU A 42 5.90 -27.84 -13.67
N SER A 43 4.74 -28.00 -13.02
CA SER A 43 4.38 -29.26 -12.38
C SER A 43 4.11 -30.36 -13.42
N CYS A 44 4.81 -31.49 -13.30
CA CYS A 44 4.54 -32.67 -14.13
C CYS A 44 3.19 -33.36 -13.81
N GLY A 45 2.50 -32.94 -12.75
CA GLY A 45 1.15 -33.38 -12.40
C GLY A 45 1.01 -34.79 -11.80
N LYS A 46 2.12 -35.50 -11.51
CA LYS A 46 2.11 -36.90 -11.04
C LYS A 46 1.63 -37.09 -9.60
N CYS A 47 2.05 -36.26 -8.66
CA CYS A 47 1.56 -36.29 -7.28
C CYS A 47 0.42 -35.27 -7.09
N SER A 48 -0.68 -35.71 -6.50
CA SER A 48 -1.81 -34.84 -6.15
C SER A 48 -1.40 -33.74 -5.17
N THR A 49 -0.50 -34.05 -4.24
CA THR A 49 0.04 -33.11 -3.24
C THR A 49 0.76 -31.92 -3.87
N CYS A 50 1.56 -32.13 -4.92
CA CYS A 50 2.18 -31.01 -5.65
C CYS A 50 1.17 -30.32 -6.56
N ARG A 51 0.41 -31.07 -7.37
CA ARG A 51 -0.47 -30.50 -8.41
C ARG A 51 -1.61 -29.68 -7.81
N GLU A 52 -2.42 -30.31 -6.97
CA GLU A 52 -3.56 -29.67 -6.32
C GLU A 52 -3.09 -28.74 -5.19
N GLY A 53 -1.99 -29.11 -4.52
CA GLY A 53 -1.50 -28.33 -3.40
C GLY A 53 -0.97 -26.96 -3.81
N THR A 54 -0.14 -26.90 -4.86
CA THR A 54 0.36 -25.63 -5.40
C THR A 54 -0.76 -24.78 -6.01
N GLN A 55 -1.72 -25.41 -6.68
CA GLN A 55 -2.92 -24.73 -7.14
C GLN A 55 -3.67 -24.06 -5.99
N ARG A 56 -3.94 -24.80 -4.91
CA ARG A 56 -4.67 -24.26 -3.76
C ARG A 56 -3.91 -23.14 -3.05
N MET A 57 -2.58 -23.23 -2.95
CA MET A 57 -1.75 -22.13 -2.45
C MET A 57 -1.87 -20.88 -3.34
N ASN A 58 -1.82 -21.05 -4.67
CA ASN A 58 -1.94 -19.94 -5.62
C ASN A 58 -3.31 -19.26 -5.55
N GLU A 59 -4.39 -20.04 -5.42
CA GLU A 59 -5.75 -19.52 -5.20
C GLU A 59 -5.83 -18.66 -3.93
N ILE A 60 -5.28 -19.16 -2.82
CA ILE A 60 -5.27 -18.42 -1.55
C ILE A 60 -4.46 -17.14 -1.66
N LEU A 61 -3.26 -17.20 -2.25
CA LEU A 61 -2.43 -16.01 -2.47
C LEU A 61 -3.14 -15.00 -3.37
N THR A 62 -3.85 -15.48 -4.39
CA THR A 62 -4.69 -14.65 -5.25
C THR A 62 -5.75 -13.92 -4.44
N ASP A 63 -6.52 -14.63 -3.60
CA ASP A 63 -7.53 -14.01 -2.73
C ASP A 63 -6.91 -12.97 -1.79
N ILE A 64 -5.73 -13.24 -1.21
CA ILE A 64 -5.02 -12.26 -0.37
C ILE A 64 -4.60 -11.02 -1.19
N THR A 65 -4.01 -11.20 -2.37
CA THR A 65 -3.59 -10.08 -3.24
C THR A 65 -4.78 -9.27 -3.80
N GLU A 66 -5.97 -9.87 -3.85
CA GLU A 66 -7.18 -9.24 -4.33
C GLU A 66 -8.09 -8.71 -3.20
N GLY A 67 -7.59 -8.72 -1.95
CA GLY A 67 -8.30 -8.16 -0.80
C GLY A 67 -9.50 -8.98 -0.32
N ARG A 68 -9.59 -10.25 -0.73
CA ARG A 68 -10.59 -11.24 -0.29
C ARG A 68 -10.06 -12.25 0.73
N GLY A 69 -8.75 -12.26 0.98
CA GLY A 69 -8.13 -13.18 1.92
C GLY A 69 -8.57 -12.97 3.37
N THR A 70 -8.53 -14.04 4.15
CA THR A 70 -8.89 -14.08 5.57
C THR A 70 -7.70 -14.54 6.44
N MET A 71 -7.78 -14.36 7.76
CA MET A 71 -6.75 -14.90 8.66
C MET A 71 -6.69 -16.43 8.64
N GLU A 72 -7.82 -17.09 8.35
CA GLU A 72 -7.87 -18.55 8.16
C GLU A 72 -7.07 -18.98 6.93
N ASN A 73 -7.07 -18.16 5.86
CA ASN A 73 -6.23 -18.42 4.70
C ASN A 73 -4.74 -18.41 5.05
N LEU A 74 -4.30 -17.49 5.90
CA LEU A 74 -2.91 -17.43 6.35
C LEU A 74 -2.53 -18.69 7.14
N THR A 75 -3.36 -19.09 8.11
CA THR A 75 -3.17 -20.33 8.87
C THR A 75 -3.13 -21.54 7.93
N LEU A 76 -4.03 -21.59 6.95
CA LEU A 76 -4.08 -22.69 5.99
C LEU A 76 -2.80 -22.78 5.16
N LEU A 77 -2.22 -21.66 4.72
CA LEU A 77 -0.92 -21.67 4.02
C LEU A 77 0.22 -22.23 4.90
N GLU A 78 0.22 -21.90 6.19
CA GLU A 78 1.22 -22.38 7.15
C GLU A 78 1.12 -23.88 7.41
N GLU A 79 -0.10 -24.42 7.47
CA GLU A 79 -0.34 -25.84 7.68
C GLU A 79 -0.12 -26.66 6.40
N PHE A 80 -0.49 -26.10 5.25
CA PHE A 80 -0.49 -26.84 3.99
C PHE A 80 0.91 -26.96 3.37
N GLY A 81 1.76 -25.94 3.55
CA GLY A 81 3.13 -25.96 3.02
C GLY A 81 3.97 -27.16 3.48
N PRO A 82 4.05 -27.49 4.79
CA PRO A 82 4.74 -28.68 5.28
C PRO A 82 4.18 -29.99 4.71
N VAL A 83 2.85 -30.10 4.58
CA VAL A 83 2.20 -31.29 4.01
C VAL A 83 2.60 -31.51 2.55
N ILE A 84 2.58 -30.44 1.74
CA ILE A 84 3.02 -30.52 0.33
C ILE A 84 4.49 -30.94 0.26
N LYS A 85 5.33 -30.37 1.13
CA LYS A 85 6.75 -30.66 1.18
C LYS A 85 7.03 -32.12 1.49
N ASP A 86 6.41 -32.67 2.54
CA ASP A 86 6.71 -34.02 3.02
C ASP A 86 6.05 -35.11 2.16
N ALA A 87 4.91 -34.81 1.53
CA ALA A 87 4.13 -35.77 0.76
C ALA A 87 4.36 -35.70 -0.77
N SER A 88 5.33 -34.89 -1.23
CA SER A 88 5.69 -34.79 -2.66
C SER A 88 6.81 -35.75 -3.06
N MET A 89 6.69 -36.32 -4.27
CA MET A 89 7.59 -37.38 -4.75
C MET A 89 8.97 -36.90 -5.22
N CYS A 90 9.11 -35.63 -5.63
CA CYS A 90 10.34 -35.11 -6.23
C CYS A 90 10.74 -33.75 -5.64
N GLY A 91 11.97 -33.32 -5.91
CA GLY A 91 12.52 -32.07 -5.40
C GLY A 91 11.72 -30.82 -5.77
N LEU A 92 11.08 -30.78 -6.94
CA LEU A 92 10.21 -29.66 -7.34
C LEU A 92 9.03 -29.54 -6.37
N GLY A 93 8.26 -30.62 -6.18
CA GLY A 93 7.11 -30.59 -5.26
C GLY A 93 7.51 -30.38 -3.80
N GLN A 94 8.64 -30.95 -3.38
CA GLN A 94 9.18 -30.76 -2.03
C GLN A 94 9.59 -29.31 -1.74
N THR A 95 10.04 -28.57 -2.76
CA THR A 95 10.49 -27.17 -2.62
C THR A 95 9.46 -26.16 -3.07
N ALA A 96 8.39 -26.58 -3.74
CA ALA A 96 7.33 -25.72 -4.23
C ALA A 96 6.68 -24.80 -3.16
N PRO A 97 6.45 -25.23 -1.90
CA PRO A 97 5.88 -24.35 -0.88
C PRO A 97 6.89 -23.37 -0.25
N ASN A 98 8.20 -23.49 -0.56
CA ASN A 98 9.24 -22.68 0.09
C ASN A 98 9.06 -21.16 -0.11
N PRO A 99 8.69 -20.64 -1.30
CA PRO A 99 8.46 -19.21 -1.47
C PRO A 99 7.41 -18.69 -0.48
N VAL A 100 6.30 -19.42 -0.32
CA VAL A 100 5.20 -19.06 0.58
C VAL A 100 5.62 -19.14 2.04
N LEU A 101 6.23 -20.24 2.45
CA LEU A 101 6.64 -20.43 3.85
C LEU A 101 7.73 -19.43 4.26
N ALA A 102 8.67 -19.13 3.36
CA ALA A 102 9.72 -18.16 3.63
C ALA A 102 9.15 -16.74 3.74
N THR A 103 8.26 -16.33 2.85
CA THR A 103 7.65 -14.99 2.90
C THR A 103 6.74 -14.84 4.10
N ILE A 104 5.98 -15.86 4.51
CA ILE A 104 5.21 -15.82 5.76
C ILE A 104 6.15 -15.68 6.96
N LYS A 105 7.26 -16.43 6.99
CA LYS A 105 8.22 -16.39 8.11
C LYS A 105 8.86 -15.02 8.29
N TYR A 106 9.30 -14.39 7.20
CA TYR A 106 10.07 -13.13 7.28
C TYR A 106 9.23 -11.87 7.07
N PHE A 107 8.08 -11.97 6.41
CA PHE A 107 7.24 -10.84 6.00
C PHE A 107 5.77 -11.03 6.41
N ARG A 108 5.50 -11.72 7.53
CA ARG A 108 4.14 -11.98 8.05
C ARG A 108 3.26 -10.72 8.10
N GLU A 109 3.84 -9.60 8.53
CA GLU A 109 3.14 -8.32 8.63
C GLU A 109 2.57 -7.84 7.28
N GLU A 110 3.23 -8.14 6.16
CA GLU A 110 2.68 -7.81 4.85
C GLU A 110 1.42 -8.61 4.56
N TYR A 111 1.37 -9.91 4.90
CA TYR A 111 0.15 -10.72 4.76
C TYR A 111 -0.99 -10.16 5.61
N ILE A 112 -0.70 -9.79 6.85
CA ILE A 112 -1.69 -9.20 7.76
C ILE A 112 -2.20 -7.85 7.25
N ASP A 113 -1.31 -7.01 6.71
CA ASP A 113 -1.70 -5.73 6.11
C ASP A 113 -2.63 -5.93 4.89
N HIS A 114 -2.40 -6.96 4.07
CA HIS A 114 -3.30 -7.31 2.96
C HIS A 114 -4.66 -7.81 3.45
N ILE A 115 -4.68 -8.67 4.46
CA ILE A 115 -5.91 -9.32 4.98
C ILE A 115 -6.76 -8.34 5.78
N VAL A 116 -6.16 -7.68 6.78
CA VAL A 116 -6.90 -6.89 7.78
C VAL A 116 -7.11 -5.47 7.31
N LYS A 117 -6.04 -4.83 6.82
CA LYS A 117 -6.08 -3.41 6.45
C LYS A 117 -6.48 -3.22 4.99
N LYS A 118 -6.46 -4.28 4.17
CA LYS A 118 -6.60 -4.21 2.71
C LYS A 118 -5.61 -3.19 2.15
N LYS A 119 -4.34 -3.39 2.48
CA LYS A 119 -3.24 -2.46 2.21
C LYS A 119 -2.03 -3.21 1.64
N CYS A 120 -1.51 -2.74 0.51
CA CYS A 120 -0.25 -3.20 -0.07
C CYS A 120 0.79 -2.07 -0.04
N LYS A 121 1.80 -2.18 0.83
CA LYS A 121 2.87 -1.16 0.99
C LYS A 121 3.60 -0.85 -0.31
N ALA A 122 3.87 -1.89 -1.09
CA ALA A 122 4.55 -1.79 -2.38
C ALA A 122 3.70 -1.14 -3.49
N THR A 123 2.37 -1.06 -3.31
CA THR A 123 1.38 -0.52 -4.27
C THR A 123 1.21 -1.31 -5.57
N VAL A 124 1.66 -2.57 -5.60
CA VAL A 124 1.61 -3.44 -6.79
C VAL A 124 0.29 -4.20 -6.95
N CYS A 125 -0.38 -4.56 -5.84
CA CYS A 125 -1.64 -5.30 -5.85
C CYS A 125 -2.80 -4.41 -6.31
N LYS A 126 -3.15 -4.46 -7.60
CA LYS A 126 -4.08 -3.53 -8.28
C LYS A 126 -5.49 -3.52 -7.69
N GLU A 127 -6.02 -4.68 -7.30
CA GLU A 127 -7.38 -4.79 -6.73
C GLU A 127 -7.48 -4.17 -5.33
N ILE A 128 -6.36 -4.10 -4.59
CA ILE A 128 -6.28 -3.45 -3.29
C ILE A 128 -5.98 -1.95 -3.44
N VAL A 129 -5.12 -1.59 -4.38
CA VAL A 129 -4.62 -0.22 -4.56
C VAL A 129 -5.12 0.34 -5.90
N SER A 130 -6.27 1.02 -5.83
CA SER A 130 -6.84 1.74 -6.98
C SER A 130 -5.97 2.93 -7.41
N SER A 131 -5.53 3.74 -6.42
CA SER A 131 -4.84 5.01 -6.64
C SER A 131 -3.56 5.10 -5.79
N PRO A 132 -2.38 4.70 -6.31
CA PRO A 132 -1.13 4.72 -5.53
C PRO A 132 -0.78 6.09 -4.94
N CYS A 133 -1.08 7.16 -5.66
CA CYS A 133 -0.83 8.54 -5.24
C CYS A 133 -1.66 8.98 -4.03
N GLN A 134 -2.92 8.55 -3.93
CA GLN A 134 -3.76 8.79 -2.74
C GLN A 134 -3.31 7.86 -1.60
N TYR A 135 -3.11 6.59 -1.91
CA TYR A 135 -2.73 5.55 -0.95
C TYR A 135 -1.43 5.87 -0.18
N THR A 136 -0.45 6.47 -0.85
CA THR A 136 0.83 6.88 -0.25
C THR A 136 0.77 8.22 0.48
N CYS A 137 -0.32 8.97 0.34
CA CYS A 137 -0.49 10.25 0.99
C CYS A 137 -0.84 10.04 2.48
N PRO A 138 -0.04 10.58 3.42
CA PRO A 138 -0.33 10.41 4.85
C PRO A 138 -1.66 11.02 5.32
N ILE A 139 -2.19 11.98 4.56
CA ILE A 139 -3.46 12.67 4.83
C ILE A 139 -4.58 12.22 3.89
N ASP A 140 -4.38 11.14 3.13
CA ASP A 140 -5.36 10.50 2.25
C ASP A 140 -6.08 11.42 1.24
N THR A 141 -5.43 12.53 0.88
CA THR A 141 -5.96 13.50 -0.08
C THR A 141 -6.27 12.82 -1.42
N ASP A 142 -7.44 13.12 -2.00
CA ASP A 142 -7.88 12.51 -3.26
C ASP A 142 -7.14 13.11 -4.47
N VAL A 143 -5.92 12.60 -4.68
CA VAL A 143 -5.04 13.02 -5.77
C VAL A 143 -5.68 12.86 -7.16
N PRO A 144 -6.25 11.70 -7.52
CA PRO A 144 -6.86 11.53 -8.83
C PRO A 144 -7.94 12.57 -9.12
N VAL A 145 -8.79 12.90 -8.13
CA VAL A 145 -9.90 13.83 -8.34
C VAL A 145 -9.40 15.24 -8.61
N TYR A 146 -8.54 15.82 -7.77
CA TYR A 146 -8.12 17.21 -8.03
C TYR A 146 -7.23 17.33 -9.28
N VAL A 147 -6.43 16.31 -9.60
CA VAL A 147 -5.67 16.29 -10.87
C VAL A 147 -6.63 16.31 -12.06
N ALA A 148 -7.69 15.50 -12.03
CA ALA A 148 -8.70 15.47 -13.09
C ALA A 148 -9.49 16.80 -13.19
N LEU A 149 -9.77 17.45 -12.06
CA LEU A 149 -10.43 18.76 -12.03
C LEU A 149 -9.53 19.86 -12.62
N ILE A 150 -8.23 19.86 -12.28
CA ILE A 150 -7.26 20.78 -12.88
C ILE A 150 -7.16 20.57 -14.39
N ALA A 151 -7.10 19.32 -14.85
CA ALA A 151 -7.09 19.00 -16.28
C ALA A 151 -8.34 19.52 -17.02
N LYS A 152 -9.48 19.60 -16.33
CA LYS A 152 -10.74 20.16 -16.84
C LYS A 152 -10.89 21.67 -16.59
N GLN A 153 -9.84 22.35 -16.12
CA GLN A 153 -9.83 23.78 -15.78
C GLN A 153 -10.81 24.18 -14.66
N LYS A 154 -11.24 23.22 -13.85
CA LYS A 154 -12.12 23.41 -12.70
C LYS A 154 -11.32 23.69 -11.43
N TYR A 155 -10.55 24.79 -11.43
CA TYR A 155 -9.55 25.06 -10.40
C TYR A 155 -10.13 25.32 -9.01
N ALA A 156 -11.28 25.99 -8.92
CA ALA A 156 -11.96 26.21 -7.66
C ALA A 156 -12.45 24.89 -7.03
N GLU A 157 -13.00 23.98 -7.85
CA GLU A 157 -13.43 22.64 -7.39
C GLU A 157 -12.22 21.81 -6.94
N ALA A 158 -11.11 21.88 -7.68
CA ALA A 158 -9.87 21.19 -7.32
C ALA A 158 -9.33 21.68 -5.97
N LEU A 159 -9.37 23.00 -5.73
CA LEU A 159 -8.95 23.60 -4.47
C LEU A 159 -9.79 23.12 -3.29
N GLU A 160 -11.11 22.98 -3.46
CA GLU A 160 -11.98 22.45 -2.40
C GLU A 160 -11.62 21.00 -2.04
N VAL A 161 -11.39 20.14 -3.03
CA VAL A 161 -10.92 18.76 -2.80
C VAL A 161 -9.58 18.74 -2.07
N ILE A 162 -8.66 19.63 -2.42
CA ILE A 162 -7.35 19.73 -1.75
C ILE A 162 -7.49 20.18 -0.29
N LYS A 163 -8.42 21.11 0.00
CA LYS A 163 -8.63 21.69 1.34
C LYS A 163 -9.43 20.79 2.28
N ASP A 164 -10.20 19.84 1.75
CA ASP A 164 -11.13 19.03 2.52
C ASP A 164 -10.44 18.30 3.69
N GLU A 165 -9.35 17.60 3.36
CA GLU A 165 -8.54 16.82 4.31
C GLU A 165 -7.27 17.56 4.79
N ASN A 166 -7.13 18.85 4.46
CA ASN A 166 -5.88 19.57 4.66
C ASN A 166 -6.06 21.05 5.03
N PRO A 167 -6.02 21.40 6.34
CA PRO A 167 -6.06 22.80 6.77
C PRO A 167 -4.83 23.62 6.31
N PHE A 168 -3.77 22.96 5.85
CA PHE A 168 -2.51 23.58 5.42
C PHE A 168 -2.21 23.32 3.94
N ALA A 169 -3.24 23.32 3.09
CA ALA A 169 -3.13 23.08 1.65
C ALA A 169 -1.99 23.87 0.98
N SER A 170 -1.93 25.19 1.21
CA SER A 170 -0.93 26.09 0.62
C SER A 170 0.49 25.87 1.14
N VAL A 171 0.65 25.43 2.40
CA VAL A 171 1.95 25.13 2.99
C VAL A 171 2.45 23.79 2.47
N LEU A 172 1.62 22.74 2.55
CA LEU A 172 1.99 21.41 2.09
C LEU A 172 2.23 21.37 0.57
N SER A 173 1.61 22.24 -0.22
CA SER A 173 1.93 22.37 -1.64
C SER A 173 3.36 22.85 -1.93
N ARG A 174 4.08 23.36 -0.91
CA ARG A 174 5.47 23.83 -1.03
C ARG A 174 6.47 22.93 -0.33
N VAL A 175 6.14 22.44 0.86
CA VAL A 175 7.10 21.72 1.73
C VAL A 175 6.94 20.21 1.69
N CYS A 176 5.89 19.67 1.08
CA CYS A 176 5.68 18.23 1.00
C CYS A 176 6.80 17.53 0.21
N HIS A 177 7.25 16.39 0.74
CA HIS A 177 8.23 15.51 0.12
C HIS A 177 7.63 14.57 -0.95
N HIS A 178 6.35 14.76 -1.30
CA HIS A 178 5.66 14.18 -2.46
C HIS A 178 5.84 12.66 -2.66
N PRO A 179 5.52 11.83 -1.63
CA PRO A 179 5.64 10.37 -1.75
C PRO A 179 4.76 9.78 -2.86
N CYS A 180 3.68 10.49 -3.20
CA CYS A 180 2.76 10.16 -4.27
C CYS A 180 3.38 10.20 -5.68
N GLU A 181 4.45 10.97 -5.88
CA GLU A 181 5.13 11.05 -7.18
C GLU A 181 6.11 9.88 -7.37
N TYR A 182 6.78 9.44 -6.30
CA TYR A 182 7.68 8.27 -6.36
C TYR A 182 6.97 6.96 -6.72
N LYS A 183 5.68 6.84 -6.38
CA LYS A 183 4.84 5.68 -6.68
C LYS A 183 3.86 5.92 -7.83
N CYS A 184 4.09 6.97 -8.63
CA CYS A 184 3.21 7.31 -9.73
C CYS A 184 3.38 6.32 -10.89
N LYS A 185 2.31 5.62 -11.28
CA LYS A 185 2.32 4.69 -12.43
C LYS A 185 2.73 5.37 -13.75
N ALA A 186 2.42 6.64 -13.93
CA ALA A 186 2.85 7.39 -15.12
C ALA A 186 4.39 7.51 -15.21
N GLY A 187 5.08 7.46 -14.06
CA GLY A 187 6.54 7.52 -13.98
C GLY A 187 7.25 6.24 -14.43
N GLU A 188 6.55 5.11 -14.61
CA GLU A 188 7.16 3.88 -15.11
C GLU A 188 7.53 3.97 -16.60
N GLY A 189 6.81 4.81 -17.36
CA GLY A 189 7.00 5.02 -18.80
C GLY A 189 7.46 6.42 -19.20
N GLY A 190 7.77 7.28 -18.24
CA GLY A 190 8.09 8.69 -18.45
C GLY A 190 8.27 9.42 -17.12
N ASP A 191 7.96 10.71 -17.10
CA ASP A 191 7.99 11.49 -15.86
C ASP A 191 6.72 11.25 -15.02
N PRO A 192 6.82 11.22 -13.68
CA PRO A 192 5.65 11.16 -12.82
C PRO A 192 4.81 12.43 -13.01
N VAL A 193 3.51 12.32 -12.73
CA VAL A 193 2.66 13.51 -12.65
C VAL A 193 3.20 14.42 -11.55
N ALA A 194 3.45 15.70 -11.86
CA ALA A 194 3.94 16.70 -10.92
C ALA A 194 2.85 17.13 -9.92
N ILE A 195 2.41 16.18 -9.10
CA ILE A 195 1.27 16.27 -8.18
C ILE A 195 1.42 17.44 -7.19
N ARG A 196 2.61 17.65 -6.62
CA ARG A 196 2.89 18.76 -5.70
C ARG A 196 2.77 20.10 -6.42
N ASP A 197 3.27 20.20 -7.65
CA ASP A 197 3.22 21.45 -8.42
C ASP A 197 1.81 21.76 -8.90
N LEU A 198 1.01 20.74 -9.27
CA LEU A 198 -0.41 20.88 -9.53
C LEU A 198 -1.18 21.34 -8.28
N LYS A 199 -0.86 20.77 -7.11
CA LYS A 199 -1.42 21.23 -5.84
C LYS A 199 -1.03 22.68 -5.56
N ARG A 200 0.23 23.05 -5.81
CA ARG A 200 0.72 24.42 -5.67
C ARG A 200 -0.03 25.38 -6.56
N PHE A 201 -0.17 25.05 -7.83
CA PHE A 201 -0.93 25.83 -8.79
C PHE A 201 -2.37 26.07 -8.31
N ALA A 202 -3.09 25.02 -7.88
CA ALA A 202 -4.46 25.17 -7.39
C ALA A 202 -4.53 26.05 -6.13
N THR A 203 -3.56 25.94 -5.22
CA THR A 203 -3.50 26.78 -4.02
C THR A 203 -3.14 28.24 -4.34
N ASP A 204 -2.21 28.48 -5.27
CA ASP A 204 -1.81 29.83 -5.67
C ASP A 204 -2.97 30.52 -6.41
N TYR A 205 -3.67 29.81 -7.32
CA TYR A 205 -4.90 30.27 -7.94
C TYR A 205 -5.97 30.66 -6.91
N GLY A 206 -6.12 29.86 -5.85
CA GLY A 206 -7.05 30.15 -4.77
C GLY A 206 -6.75 31.44 -4.03
N ILE A 207 -5.46 31.75 -3.81
CA ILE A 207 -5.02 32.99 -3.15
C ILE A 207 -5.31 34.18 -4.06
N GLU A 208 -4.90 34.11 -5.32
CA GLU A 208 -5.08 35.18 -6.31
C GLU A 208 -6.55 35.53 -6.56
N ASN A 209 -7.44 34.53 -6.47
CA ASN A 209 -8.87 34.69 -6.70
C ASN A 209 -9.69 34.81 -5.40
N ASN A 210 -9.04 35.00 -4.25
CA ASN A 210 -9.69 35.15 -2.94
C ASN A 210 -10.65 33.99 -2.56
N LEU A 211 -10.34 32.76 -2.98
CA LEU A 211 -11.13 31.55 -2.74
C LEU A 211 -10.85 30.88 -1.37
N TYR A 212 -9.95 31.46 -0.58
CA TYR A 212 -9.72 31.09 0.82
C TYR A 212 -10.66 31.82 1.79
N SER A 213 -11.68 32.51 1.27
CA SER A 213 -12.64 33.29 2.06
C SER A 213 -13.08 32.52 3.30
N ALA A 214 -13.12 33.24 4.43
CA ALA A 214 -13.43 32.68 5.74
C ALA A 214 -14.70 31.83 5.68
N THR A 215 -14.56 30.53 5.97
CA THR A 215 -15.71 29.70 6.34
C THR A 215 -16.46 30.42 7.45
N GLU A 216 -17.80 30.49 7.35
CA GLU A 216 -18.59 31.06 8.44
C GLU A 216 -18.19 30.38 9.76
N PRO A 217 -18.05 31.15 10.86
CA PRO A 217 -17.72 30.58 12.15
C PRO A 217 -18.70 29.46 12.46
N VAL A 218 -18.18 28.24 12.61
CA VAL A 218 -19.01 27.09 12.96
C VAL A 218 -19.67 27.39 14.30
N LYS A 219 -20.99 27.29 14.35
CA LYS A 219 -21.75 27.56 15.58
C LYS A 219 -21.24 26.64 16.69
N LYS A 220 -20.96 27.22 17.86
CA LYS A 220 -20.58 26.48 19.06
C LYS A 220 -21.80 25.72 19.58
N THR A 221 -21.92 24.44 19.27
CA THR A 221 -23.10 23.62 19.58
C THR A 221 -22.92 22.73 20.80
N ASN A 222 -21.67 22.49 21.24
CA ASN A 222 -21.39 21.41 22.20
C ASN A 222 -21.29 21.89 23.66
N GLY A 223 -21.21 23.20 23.91
CA GLY A 223 -21.07 23.77 25.26
C GLY A 223 -19.77 23.42 25.99
N ILE A 224 -18.84 22.71 25.34
CA ILE A 224 -17.56 22.24 25.91
C ILE A 224 -16.41 23.12 25.41
N LYS A 225 -15.56 23.52 26.35
CA LYS A 225 -14.30 24.24 26.09
C LYS A 225 -13.11 23.29 26.09
N VAL A 226 -12.24 23.38 25.08
CA VAL A 226 -11.06 22.53 24.92
C VAL A 226 -9.83 23.43 24.77
N ALA A 227 -8.82 23.27 25.62
CA ALA A 227 -7.54 23.97 25.44
C ALA A 227 -6.55 23.09 24.66
N VAL A 228 -5.97 23.62 23.59
CA VAL A 228 -4.89 22.97 22.84
C VAL A 228 -3.56 23.64 23.18
N ILE A 229 -2.60 22.86 23.71
CA ILE A 229 -1.27 23.37 24.08
C ILE A 229 -0.31 23.14 22.91
N GLY A 230 0.06 24.22 22.23
CA GLY A 230 1.02 24.23 21.11
C GLY A 230 0.41 24.74 19.80
N SER A 231 1.14 25.60 19.10
CA SER A 231 0.70 26.26 17.86
C SER A 231 1.38 25.73 16.59
N GLY A 232 1.98 24.53 16.66
CA GLY A 232 2.52 23.85 15.50
C GLY A 232 1.44 23.22 14.61
N PRO A 233 1.82 22.57 13.50
CA PRO A 233 0.88 21.94 12.57
C PRO A 233 -0.10 20.99 13.24
N ALA A 234 0.37 20.18 14.22
CA ALA A 234 -0.48 19.27 14.97
C ALA A 234 -1.53 20.00 15.82
N GLY A 235 -1.12 21.02 16.57
CA GLY A 235 -2.03 21.79 17.44
C GLY A 235 -3.07 22.55 16.64
N LEU A 236 -2.65 23.27 15.59
CA LEU A 236 -3.57 24.00 14.73
C LEU A 236 -4.51 23.08 13.94
N THR A 237 -4.05 21.91 13.47
CA THR A 237 -4.92 20.91 12.83
C THR A 237 -5.97 20.39 13.81
N CYS A 238 -5.55 20.08 15.05
CA CYS A 238 -6.46 19.65 16.11
C CYS A 238 -7.53 20.72 16.39
N SER A 239 -7.10 21.97 16.58
CA SER A 239 -8.01 23.10 16.79
C SER A 239 -8.97 23.28 15.62
N PHE A 240 -8.49 23.22 14.38
CA PHE A 240 -9.32 23.34 13.17
C PHE A 240 -10.45 22.31 13.13
N TYR A 241 -10.14 21.02 13.33
CA TYR A 241 -11.15 19.96 13.30
C TYR A 241 -12.09 20.01 14.52
N LEU A 242 -11.61 20.40 15.69
CA LEU A 242 -12.46 20.59 16.87
C LEU A 242 -13.43 21.77 16.68
N SER A 243 -12.97 22.89 16.12
CA SER A 243 -13.84 24.02 15.76
C SER A 243 -14.86 23.61 14.70
N LYS A 244 -14.47 22.84 13.68
CA LYS A 244 -15.41 22.27 12.69
C LYS A 244 -16.50 21.38 13.32
N LYS A 245 -16.19 20.72 14.44
CA LYS A 245 -17.14 19.89 15.22
C LYS A 245 -18.00 20.69 16.21
N GLY A 246 -17.85 22.02 16.28
CA GLY A 246 -18.65 22.90 17.16
C GLY A 246 -18.16 23.01 18.61
N TYR A 247 -16.91 22.62 18.89
CA TYR A 247 -16.27 22.86 20.17
C TYR A 247 -15.73 24.30 20.28
N GLU A 248 -15.68 24.81 21.50
CA GLU A 248 -14.98 26.06 21.80
C GLU A 248 -13.51 25.73 22.12
N VAL A 249 -12.62 26.08 21.21
CA VAL A 249 -11.17 25.80 21.30
C VAL A 249 -10.40 27.09 21.53
#